data_AF-A0A1Q3JSY1-F1
#
_entry.id   AF-A0A1Q3JSY1-F1
#
_cell.length_a   1.000
_cell.length_b   1.000
_cell.length_c   1.000
_cell.angle_alpha   90.00
_cell.angle_beta   90.00
_cell.angle_gamma   90.00
#
_symmetry.space_group_name_H-M   'P 1'
#
loop_
_entity.id
_entity.type
_entity.pdbx_description
1 polymer ?
#
loop_
_entity_poly.entity_id
_entity_poly.type
_entity_poly.pdbx_seq_one_letter_code
_entity_poly.pdbx_strand_id
1 'polypeptide(L)'
;MISKIKIVALSLATIFVTSTSFAINPGNQKPEDVRYVGNVNELPVYRVSLNNNNAATYIVSIKDNEGNILYSEKVSGKEIVRNYQIDEVYSNDYSLTFEVNNVTEKTNSVYEINKTKKVFDEVAVSKVK
;
A
#
# COMPACT_ATOMS: atom_id res chain seq x y z
N MET A 1 -1.30 -37.25 6.95
CA MET A 1 -1.92 -35.94 7.24
C MET A 1 -2.13 -35.22 5.93
N ILE A 2 -3.37 -35.01 5.52
CA ILE A 2 -3.72 -34.27 4.30
C ILE A 2 -3.62 -32.78 4.65
N SER A 3 -2.64 -32.09 4.05
CA SER A 3 -2.48 -30.65 4.19
C SER A 3 -3.72 -29.95 3.64
N LYS A 4 -4.44 -29.22 4.48
CA LYS A 4 -5.60 -28.44 4.08
C LYS A 4 -5.09 -27.20 3.36
N ILE A 5 -5.16 -27.20 2.02
CA ILE A 5 -5.00 -25.99 1.21
C ILE A 5 -6.06 -25.00 1.69
N LYS A 6 -5.63 -23.94 2.38
CA LYS A 6 -6.48 -22.80 2.73
C LYS A 6 -6.49 -21.87 1.52
N ILE A 7 -7.57 -21.90 0.76
CA ILE A 7 -7.85 -20.90 -0.27
C ILE A 7 -8.19 -19.61 0.49
N VAL A 8 -7.26 -18.65 0.49
CA VAL A 8 -7.47 -17.31 1.06
C VAL A 8 -8.11 -16.47 -0.04
N ALA A 9 -9.33 -16.00 0.21
CA ALA A 9 -10.06 -15.11 -0.70
C ALA A 9 -10.00 -13.70 -0.14
N LEU A 10 -9.00 -12.91 -0.55
CA LEU A 10 -8.87 -11.51 -0.15
C LEU A 10 -9.82 -10.64 -1.00
N SER A 11 -10.89 -10.12 -0.41
CA SER A 11 -11.75 -9.13 -1.07
C SER A 11 -11.14 -7.73 -0.92
N LEU A 12 -10.61 -7.18 -2.01
CA LEU A 12 -10.08 -5.82 -2.07
C LEU A 12 -11.09 -4.87 -2.73
N ALA A 13 -11.52 -3.83 -2.02
CA ALA A 13 -12.46 -2.83 -2.53
C ALA A 13 -11.70 -1.60 -3.09
N THR A 14 -11.83 -1.34 -4.39
CA THR A 14 -11.22 -0.19 -5.06
C THR A 14 -12.14 1.04 -4.97
N ILE A 15 -11.71 2.09 -4.26
CA ILE A 15 -12.46 3.35 -4.19
C ILE A 15 -11.94 4.30 -5.27
N PHE A 16 -12.75 4.58 -6.30
CA PHE A 16 -12.46 5.59 -7.32
C PHE A 16 -12.74 6.99 -6.76
N VAL A 17 -11.68 7.77 -6.50
CA VAL A 17 -11.79 9.21 -6.19
C VAL A 17 -11.38 10.04 -7.39
N THR A 18 -12.23 10.99 -7.78
CA THR A 18 -11.87 12.06 -8.73
C THR A 18 -10.90 13.01 -8.03
N SER A 19 -9.72 13.22 -8.62
CA SER A 19 -8.59 13.91 -8.01
C SER A 19 -8.84 15.41 -7.76
N THR A 20 -8.73 15.85 -6.51
CA THR A 20 -8.26 17.21 -6.19
C THR A 20 -6.75 17.15 -6.08
N SER A 21 -6.04 17.81 -6.99
CA SER A 21 -4.58 17.87 -7.03
C SER A 21 -4.07 18.61 -5.79
N PHE A 22 -3.37 17.89 -4.90
CA PHE A 22 -2.53 18.52 -3.89
C PHE A 22 -1.30 19.08 -4.59
N ALA A 23 -0.91 20.33 -4.32
CA ALA A 23 0.28 20.94 -4.88
C ALA A 23 1.54 20.20 -4.38
N ILE A 24 2.25 19.53 -5.28
CA ILE A 24 3.50 18.82 -4.99
C ILE A 24 4.64 19.63 -5.63
N ASN A 25 5.67 19.95 -4.83
CA ASN A 25 6.84 20.73 -5.22
C ASN A 25 7.53 20.11 -6.47
N PRO A 26 7.72 20.84 -7.57
CA PRO A 26 8.10 20.27 -8.88
C PRO A 26 9.55 19.77 -8.99
N GLY A 27 10.40 20.01 -7.99
CA GLY A 27 11.84 19.71 -8.08
C GLY A 27 12.26 18.27 -7.76
N ASN A 28 11.39 17.42 -7.19
CA ASN A 28 11.77 16.10 -6.65
C ASN A 28 10.63 15.05 -6.78
N GLN A 29 9.81 15.11 -7.82
CA GLN A 29 8.73 14.12 -7.98
C GLN A 29 9.29 12.77 -8.44
N LYS A 30 9.16 11.76 -7.58
CA LYS A 30 9.33 10.36 -7.99
C LYS A 30 8.22 9.99 -8.99
N PRO A 31 8.53 9.23 -10.05
CA PRO A 31 7.55 8.83 -11.07
C PRO A 31 6.39 8.01 -10.47
N GLU A 32 6.65 7.30 -9.37
CA GLU A 32 5.62 6.65 -8.57
C GLU A 32 5.96 6.69 -7.07
N ASP A 33 4.92 6.59 -6.24
CA ASP A 33 5.03 6.69 -4.78
C ASP A 33 3.94 5.85 -4.09
N VAL A 34 4.32 5.18 -3.00
CA VAL A 34 3.42 4.35 -2.18
C VAL A 34 3.48 4.84 -0.73
N ARG A 35 2.32 5.18 -0.15
CA ARG A 35 2.24 5.70 1.22
C ARG A 35 1.04 5.15 1.98
N TYR A 36 1.21 4.99 3.29
CA TYR A 36 0.08 4.82 4.21
C TYR A 36 -0.68 6.14 4.34
N VAL A 37 -2.01 6.10 4.18
CA VAL A 37 -2.88 7.30 4.21
C VAL A 37 -3.91 7.27 5.33
N GLY A 38 -3.74 6.36 6.31
CA GLY A 38 -4.62 6.25 7.46
C GLY A 38 -5.50 5.00 7.41
N ASN A 39 -6.53 5.00 8.25
CA ASN A 39 -7.49 3.92 8.34
C ASN A 39 -8.88 4.39 7.89
N VAL A 40 -9.62 3.50 7.24
CA VAL A 40 -11.06 3.65 6.99
C VAL A 40 -11.72 2.44 7.64
N ASN A 41 -12.73 2.65 8.48
CA ASN A 41 -13.38 1.58 9.25
C ASN A 41 -12.37 0.67 9.96
N GLU A 42 -11.36 1.25 10.62
CA GLU A 42 -10.26 0.57 11.32
C GLU A 42 -9.27 -0.22 10.44
N LEU A 43 -9.53 -0.32 9.13
CA LEU A 43 -8.67 -1.01 8.18
C LEU A 43 -7.64 -0.07 7.54
N PRO A 44 -6.36 -0.46 7.43
CA PRO A 44 -5.32 0.37 6.87
C PRO A 44 -5.50 0.59 5.36
N VAL A 45 -5.26 1.83 4.94
CA VAL A 45 -5.33 2.26 3.55
C VAL A 45 -3.96 2.71 3.06
N TYR A 46 -3.56 2.18 1.91
CA TYR A 46 -2.35 2.54 1.21
C TYR A 46 -2.68 3.20 -0.11
N ARG A 47 -2.01 4.30 -0.41
CA ARG A 47 -2.15 5.04 -1.66
C ARG A 47 -0.95 4.79 -2.55
N VAL A 48 -1.24 4.41 -3.80
CA VAL A 48 -0.28 4.45 -4.91
C VAL A 48 -0.58 5.67 -5.75
N SER A 49 0.43 6.51 -5.95
CA SER A 49 0.38 7.69 -6.81
C SER A 49 1.33 7.48 -7.98
N LEU A 50 0.80 7.50 -9.20
CA LEU A 50 1.54 7.34 -10.45
C LEU A 50 1.64 8.74 -11.08
N ASN A 51 2.80 9.38 -10.94
CA ASN A 51 3.03 10.79 -11.30
C ASN A 51 3.64 10.93 -12.70
N ASN A 52 3.16 10.13 -13.64
CA ASN A 52 3.64 10.15 -15.02
C ASN A 52 3.17 11.38 -15.78
N ASN A 53 4.09 11.99 -16.55
CA ASN A 53 3.78 13.15 -17.38
C ASN A 53 2.98 12.80 -18.64
N ASN A 54 3.17 11.59 -19.16
CA ASN A 54 2.52 11.04 -20.36
C ASN A 54 1.68 9.82 -20.00
N ALA A 55 0.61 9.55 -20.74
CA ALA A 55 -0.19 8.36 -20.51
C ALA A 55 0.67 7.08 -20.58
N ALA A 56 0.59 6.25 -19.54
CA ALA A 56 1.35 5.01 -19.42
C ALA A 56 0.44 3.90 -18.86
N THR A 57 0.92 2.67 -18.96
CA THR A 57 0.25 1.49 -18.41
C THR A 57 1.08 0.89 -17.29
N TYR A 58 0.43 0.66 -16.16
CA TYR A 58 1.03 0.09 -14.97
C TYR A 58 0.32 -1.20 -14.58
N ILE A 59 1.09 -2.12 -13.99
CA ILE A 59 0.58 -3.24 -13.22
C ILE A 59 0.98 -2.99 -11.77
N VAL A 60 -0.01 -2.84 -10.89
CA VAL A 60 0.21 -2.69 -9.45
C VAL A 60 -0.16 -4.02 -8.79
N SER A 61 0.81 -4.63 -8.10
CA SER A 61 0.62 -5.90 -7.41
C SER A 61 0.91 -5.76 -5.93
N ILE A 62 0.08 -6.38 -5.09
CA ILE A 62 0.23 -6.46 -3.64
C ILE A 62 0.54 -7.92 -3.32
N LYS A 63 1.64 -8.15 -2.61
CA LYS A 63 2.10 -9.48 -2.22
C LYS A 63 2.23 -9.60 -0.71
N ASP A 64 2.04 -10.82 -0.19
CA ASP A 64 2.39 -11.15 1.18
C ASP A 64 3.91 -11.32 1.36
N ASN A 65 4.33 -11.67 2.58
CA ASN A 65 5.72 -11.89 2.95
C ASN A 65 6.34 -13.16 2.34
N GLU A 66 5.53 -14.06 1.80
CA GLU A 66 5.98 -15.26 1.09
C GLU A 66 6.10 -15.02 -0.43
N GLY A 67 5.70 -13.83 -0.89
CA GLY A 67 5.71 -13.44 -2.30
C GLY A 67 4.47 -13.86 -3.07
N ASN A 68 3.43 -14.39 -2.41
CA ASN A 68 2.17 -14.72 -3.06
C ASN A 68 1.45 -13.43 -3.44
N ILE A 69 0.91 -13.38 -4.66
CA ILE A 69 0.12 -12.23 -5.13
C ILE A 69 -1.25 -12.29 -4.47
N LEU A 70 -1.49 -11.34 -3.57
CA LEU A 70 -2.78 -11.14 -2.91
C LEU A 70 -3.75 -10.36 -3.80
N TYR A 71 -3.22 -9.42 -4.59
CA TYR A 71 -3.99 -8.60 -5.52
C TYR A 71 -3.10 -8.10 -6.66
N SER A 72 -3.68 -7.94 -7.84
CA SER A 72 -3.01 -7.30 -8.96
C SER A 72 -4.03 -6.56 -9.82
N GLU A 73 -3.70 -5.34 -10.23
CA GLU A 73 -4.51 -4.57 -11.17
C GLU A 73 -3.67 -3.96 -12.28
N LYS A 74 -4.28 -3.85 -13.46
CA LYS A 74 -3.74 -3.08 -14.57
C LYS A 74 -4.45 -1.73 -14.64
N VAL A 75 -3.68 -0.65 -14.64
CA VAL A 75 -4.20 0.72 -14.79
C VAL A 75 -3.49 1.43 -15.93
N SER A 76 -4.24 2.22 -16.69
CA SER A 76 -3.71 2.98 -17.82
C SER A 76 -4.22 4.41 -17.77
N GLY A 77 -3.36 5.38 -18.07
CA GLY A 77 -3.70 6.81 -17.99
C GLY A 77 -2.53 7.66 -17.52
N LYS A 78 -2.85 8.88 -17.07
CA LYS A 78 -1.91 9.90 -16.61
C LYS A 78 -2.28 10.31 -15.18
N GLU A 79 -1.29 10.54 -14.32
CA GLU A 79 -1.48 11.09 -12.96
C GLU A 79 -2.51 10.29 -12.13
N ILE A 80 -2.35 8.96 -12.13
CA ILE A 80 -3.34 8.03 -11.55
C ILE A 80 -3.11 7.92 -10.03
N VAL A 81 -4.21 7.97 -9.27
CA VAL A 81 -4.22 7.67 -7.83
C VAL A 81 -5.10 6.46 -7.56
N ARG A 82 -4.61 5.53 -6.74
CA ARG A 82 -5.32 4.35 -6.26
C ARG A 82 -5.16 4.20 -4.76
N ASN A 83 -6.26 3.94 -4.07
CA ASN A 83 -6.25 3.60 -2.64
C ASN A 83 -6.64 2.14 -2.49
N TYR A 84 -5.86 1.42 -1.70
CA TYR A 84 -6.03 0.00 -1.39
C TYR A 84 -6.27 -0.14 0.11
N GLN A 85 -7.47 -0.56 0.49
CA GLN A 85 -7.83 -0.86 1.87
C GLN A 85 -7.62 -2.35 2.12
N ILE A 86 -6.83 -2.70 3.13
CA ILE A 86 -6.50 -4.10 3.42
C ILE A 86 -7.41 -4.60 4.54
N ASP A 87 -8.32 -5.52 4.19
CA ASP A 87 -9.33 -6.06 5.11
C ASP A 87 -8.77 -7.19 5.99
N GLU A 88 -8.08 -8.16 5.39
CA GLU A 88 -7.51 -9.28 6.14
C GLU A 88 -6.08 -8.98 6.60
N VAL A 89 -5.98 -8.29 7.73
CA VAL A 89 -4.73 -8.26 8.46
C VAL A 89 -4.80 -9.24 9.63
N TYR A 90 -4.33 -10.48 9.41
CA TYR A 90 -4.33 -11.58 10.38
C TYR A 90 -3.56 -11.31 11.69
N SER A 91 -2.92 -10.15 11.81
CA SER A 91 -1.97 -9.84 12.88
C SER A 91 -1.86 -8.33 13.09
N ASN A 92 -1.59 -7.90 14.32
CA ASN A 92 -1.25 -6.49 14.58
C ASN A 92 0.00 -6.04 13.79
N ASP A 93 0.84 -7.01 13.42
CA ASP A 93 2.08 -6.84 12.69
C ASP A 93 2.04 -7.60 11.36
N TYR A 94 2.44 -6.96 10.27
CA TYR A 94 2.50 -7.63 8.96
C TYR A 94 3.53 -6.97 8.05
N SER A 95 3.91 -7.72 7.02
CA SER A 95 4.72 -7.25 5.92
C SER A 95 3.95 -7.44 4.61
N LEU A 96 3.91 -6.41 3.79
CA LEU A 96 3.37 -6.44 2.43
C LEU A 96 4.38 -5.87 1.46
N THR A 97 4.36 -6.36 0.23
CA THR A 97 5.13 -5.77 -0.87
C THR A 97 4.20 -5.18 -1.90
N PHE A 98 4.37 -3.90 -2.21
CA PHE A 98 3.76 -3.25 -3.37
C PHE A 98 4.77 -3.24 -4.52
N GLU A 99 4.45 -3.91 -5.61
CA GLU A 99 5.22 -3.89 -6.85
C GLU A 99 4.48 -3.06 -7.90
N VAL A 100 5.12 -2.00 -8.39
CA VAL A 100 4.61 -1.09 -9.41
C VAL A 100 5.44 -1.27 -10.66
N ASN A 101 4.88 -2.00 -11.63
CA ASN A 101 5.52 -2.24 -12.92
C ASN A 101 4.99 -1.26 -13.96
N ASN A 102 5.84 -0.38 -14.47
CA ASN A 102 5.51 0.45 -15.64
C ASN A 102 5.77 -0.37 -16.91
N VAL A 103 4.72 -0.85 -17.54
CA VAL A 103 4.81 -1.68 -18.74
C VAL A 103 5.28 -0.84 -19.94
N THR A 104 4.93 0.44 -19.97
CA THR A 104 5.29 1.37 -21.05
C THR A 104 6.78 1.68 -21.04
N GLU A 105 7.35 1.99 -19.87
CA GLU A 105 8.76 2.37 -19.72
C GLU A 105 9.66 1.18 -19.33
N LYS A 106 9.07 0.01 -19.08
CA LYS A 106 9.74 -1.22 -18.63
C LYS A 106 10.51 -1.04 -17.32
N THR A 107 9.99 -0.21 -16.41
CA THR A 107 10.55 -0.03 -15.08
C THR A 107 9.74 -0.81 -14.05
N ASN A 108 10.41 -1.18 -12.96
CA ASN A 108 9.78 -1.89 -11.86
C ASN A 108 10.25 -1.30 -10.53
N SER A 109 9.30 -0.91 -9.70
CA SER A 109 9.56 -0.31 -8.39
C SER A 109 8.89 -1.13 -7.31
N VAL A 110 9.65 -1.46 -6.26
CA VAL A 110 9.22 -2.34 -5.17
C VAL A 110 9.23 -1.55 -3.87
N TYR A 111 8.13 -1.62 -3.14
CA TYR A 111 7.92 -0.93 -1.87
C TYR A 111 7.53 -1.94 -0.80
N GLU A 112 8.39 -2.09 0.20
CA GLU A 112 8.11 -2.89 1.37
C GLU A 112 7.35 -2.08 2.42
N ILE A 113 6.28 -2.66 2.93
CA ILE A 113 5.44 -2.08 3.97
C ILE A 113 5.52 -3.00 5.17
N ASN A 114 6.14 -2.51 6.23
CA ASN A 114 6.25 -3.22 7.50
C ASN A 114 5.44 -2.46 8.55
N LYS A 115 4.38 -3.09 9.07
CA LYS A 115 3.62 -2.59 10.21
C LYS A 115 4.08 -3.31 11.46
N THR A 116 4.44 -2.55 12.49
CA THR A 116 4.74 -3.07 13.82
C THR A 116 4.02 -2.23 14.87
N LYS A 117 3.21 -2.87 15.71
CA LYS A 117 2.53 -2.23 16.84
C LYS A 117 3.43 -2.32 18.08
N LYS A 118 3.90 -1.18 18.56
CA LYS A 118 4.64 -1.08 19.83
C LYS A 118 3.70 -0.63 20.94
N VAL A 119 3.67 -1.35 22.05
CA VAL A 119 3.01 -0.95 23.30
C VAL A 119 4.13 -0.65 24.31
N PHE A 120 4.06 0.49 24.99
CA PHE A 120 5.01 0.86 26.03
C PHE A 120 4.28 1.30 27.30
N ASP A 121 4.83 0.95 28.45
CA ASP A 121 4.36 1.41 29.76
C ASP A 121 5.17 2.64 30.17
N GLU A 122 4.50 3.75 30.43
CA GLU A 122 5.12 4.95 30.99
C GLU A 122 4.94 4.94 32.51
N VAL A 123 6.05 4.83 33.24
CA VAL A 123 6.07 4.88 34.71
C VAL A 123 6.88 6.09 35.16
N ALA A 124 6.21 7.04 35.80
CA ALA A 124 6.84 8.21 36.39
C ALA A 124 6.87 8.08 37.92
N VAL A 125 8.04 8.31 38.53
CA VAL A 125 8.19 8.37 40.00
C VAL A 125 8.57 9.80 40.37
N SER A 126 7.76 10.41 41.23
CA SER A 126 8.02 11.75 41.77
C SER A 126 8.32 11.69 43.26
N LYS A 127 9.29 12.50 43.70
CA LYS A 127 9.62 12.69 45.10
C LYS A 127 8.52 13.54 45.76
N VAL A 128 7.92 13.02 46.82
CA VAL A 128 6.75 13.67 47.48
C VAL A 128 7.16 14.63 48.60
N LYS A 129 8.41 14.55 49.10
CA LYS A 129 9.03 15.48 50.05
C LYS A 129 10.53 15.49 49.87
#